data_AF-A0A7R9AC22-F1
#
_entry.id   AF-A0A7R9AC22-F1
#
_cell.length_a   1.000
_cell.length_b   1.000
_cell.length_c   1.000
_cell.angle_alpha   90.00
_cell.angle_beta   90.00
_cell.angle_gamma   90.00
#
_symmetry.space_group_name_H-M   'P 1'
#
loop_
_entity.id
_entity.type
_entity.pdbx_description
1 polymer ?
#
loop_
_entity_poly.entity_id
_entity_poly.type
_entity_poly.pdbx_seq_one_letter_code
_entity_poly.pdbx_strand_id
1 'polypeptide(L)'
;MVCLRLHYENLKRDSIRLRDGYEFLRKENENLRKDNEKLRLDLENVKHETGNVKSSLQNNLDEVTIESFTGKKDSNLDGVEMTNRLVIEKIIEHEKSIALLKMNIENLWNEKESLRRNHESFKEDTDKRFEAFRQDNENITQDNERLRLHYENLKRDSIRLIDGYEFLRKENENLRKDNEKLRLDLENVKHETGNVKSSLQNNLDVRDQIKRHNHVTDERLQYLEAISLQIDPVSTIVLHDSMADTKIDPCAGPGCYRRKIKYNASLKQMVALIDQSMHCSQEIRFDCFSTALNTGERQHAWWLDRDGNPQVYWDGSNGEKHVCRCGLSNNCTDKALPCNCDAKAPQWESDSGAITNRTALPITELRFGGLQFTGQKAKYTLGGLACKGKAPSAENPAESCSSLRRAGHTRSGYYLVQEKKERLDVVLCRMEFEDSDAGFQTDTGARIVAKGVYFDAYIKSEWEEIGVISYNGTEVNIGNGMDPSTGIFTAPLDGIYAFHFHYLGRYGSDTRVHLRKNQVNKGALFASQNYTEVSGQAILLSLKLGNKVDVYLAFGKVHGVHQDTQSIEIAEEFKRKGGLPVDVIITVIVFTISIL
;
A
#
# COMPACT_ATOMS: atom_id res chain seq x y z
N MET A 1 -18.63 -6.02 14.28
CA MET A 1 -19.45 -5.28 15.28
C MET A 1 -20.28 -4.14 14.68
N VAL A 2 -19.72 -3.24 13.87
CA VAL A 2 -20.48 -2.09 13.32
C VAL A 2 -21.66 -2.51 12.42
N CYS A 3 -21.47 -3.52 11.54
CA CYS A 3 -22.56 -4.05 10.70
C CYS A 3 -23.68 -4.71 11.51
N LEU A 4 -23.34 -5.49 12.54
CA LEU A 4 -24.30 -6.09 13.47
C LEU A 4 -25.13 -5.03 14.21
N ARG A 5 -24.49 -3.92 14.62
CA ARG A 5 -25.17 -2.80 15.26
C ARG A 5 -26.14 -2.08 14.32
N LEU A 6 -25.71 -1.84 13.07
CA LEU A 6 -26.57 -1.25 12.04
C LEU A 6 -27.77 -2.15 11.70
N HIS A 7 -27.55 -3.46 11.61
CA HIS A 7 -28.60 -4.43 11.33
C HIS A 7 -29.61 -4.51 12.49
N TYR A 8 -29.14 -4.53 13.75
CA TYR A 8 -30.01 -4.46 14.93
C TYR A 8 -30.85 -3.18 14.98
N GLU A 9 -30.27 -2.01 14.67
CA GLU A 9 -31.00 -0.74 14.65
C GLU A 9 -32.02 -0.65 13.50
N ASN A 10 -31.79 -1.36 12.39
CA ASN A 10 -32.77 -1.50 11.32
C ASN A 10 -33.94 -2.41 11.75
N LEU A 11 -33.66 -3.57 12.34
CA LEU A 11 -34.68 -4.48 12.90
C LEU A 11 -35.54 -3.79 13.97
N LYS A 12 -34.92 -2.98 14.83
CA LYS A 12 -35.62 -2.19 15.84
C LYS A 12 -36.57 -1.16 15.23
N ARG A 13 -36.15 -0.47 14.16
CA ARG A 13 -37.00 0.48 13.42
C ARG A 13 -38.17 -0.22 12.73
N ASP A 14 -37.93 -1.38 12.13
CA ASP A 14 -38.98 -2.13 11.46
C ASP A 14 -40.00 -2.72 12.45
N SER A 15 -39.55 -3.17 13.62
CA SER A 15 -40.44 -3.60 14.72
C SER A 15 -41.37 -2.48 15.20
N ILE A 16 -40.86 -1.24 15.27
CA ILE A 16 -41.67 -0.06 15.64
C ILE A 16 -42.73 0.20 14.55
N ARG A 17 -42.33 0.21 13.28
CA ARG A 17 -43.26 0.42 12.15
C ARG A 17 -44.38 -0.62 12.09
N LEU A 18 -44.07 -1.89 12.34
CA LEU A 18 -45.07 -2.96 12.38
C LEU A 18 -46.05 -2.77 13.54
N ARG A 19 -45.55 -2.37 14.72
CA ARG A 19 -46.39 -2.07 15.89
C ARG A 19 -47.35 -0.90 15.61
N ASP A 20 -46.84 0.17 15.02
CA ASP A 20 -47.63 1.36 14.71
C ASP A 20 -48.71 1.05 13.67
N GLY A 21 -48.37 0.25 12.64
CA GLY A 21 -49.33 -0.22 11.64
C GLY A 21 -50.45 -1.10 12.23
N TYR A 22 -50.11 -1.99 13.17
CA TYR A 22 -51.10 -2.82 13.87
C TYR A 22 -52.05 -1.97 14.74
N GLU A 23 -51.51 -1.03 15.52
CA GLU A 23 -52.32 -0.12 16.34
C GLU A 23 -53.23 0.78 15.50
N PHE A 24 -52.78 1.22 14.32
CA PHE A 24 -53.61 1.93 13.36
C PHE A 24 -54.81 1.09 12.91
N LEU A 25 -54.57 -0.12 12.40
CA LEU A 25 -55.64 -1.04 11.95
C LEU A 25 -56.60 -1.41 13.07
N ARG A 26 -56.10 -1.53 14.31
CA ARG A 26 -56.90 -1.80 15.50
C ARG A 26 -57.89 -0.67 15.79
N LYS A 27 -57.43 0.58 15.78
CA LYS A 27 -58.28 1.77 16.02
C LYS A 27 -59.34 1.93 14.93
N GLU A 28 -58.97 1.68 13.67
CA GLU A 28 -59.90 1.77 12.54
C GLU A 28 -61.02 0.72 12.66
N ASN A 29 -60.69 -0.50 13.07
CA ASN A 29 -61.68 -1.54 13.40
C ASN A 29 -62.61 -1.17 14.57
N GLU A 30 -62.08 -0.51 15.60
CA GLU A 30 -62.89 -0.01 16.72
C GLU A 30 -63.88 1.08 16.29
N ASN A 31 -63.45 1.99 15.40
CA ASN A 31 -64.34 3.01 14.85
C ASN A 31 -65.47 2.38 14.03
N LEU A 32 -65.14 1.45 13.12
CA LEU A 32 -66.14 0.72 12.33
C LEU A 32 -67.15 -0.05 13.20
N ARG A 33 -66.73 -0.55 14.37
CA ARG A 33 -67.65 -1.17 15.35
C ARG A 33 -68.65 -0.16 15.92
N LYS A 34 -68.17 1.02 16.32
CA LYS A 34 -69.02 2.10 16.84
C LYS A 34 -70.01 2.60 15.79
N ASP A 35 -69.57 2.75 14.55
CA ASP A 35 -70.44 3.19 13.45
C ASP A 35 -71.52 2.14 13.13
N ASN A 36 -71.18 0.85 13.17
CA ASN A 36 -72.17 -0.23 13.06
C ASN A 36 -73.19 -0.22 14.21
N GLU A 37 -72.74 0.01 15.43
CA GLU A 37 -73.62 0.08 16.60
C GLU A 37 -74.57 1.28 16.52
N LYS A 38 -74.08 2.42 16.05
CA LYS A 38 -74.89 3.61 15.79
C LYS A 38 -75.95 3.36 14.72
N LEU A 39 -75.59 2.78 13.57
CA LEU A 39 -76.56 2.43 12.53
C LEU A 39 -77.61 1.44 13.01
N ARG A 40 -77.25 0.52 13.90
CA ARG A 40 -78.21 -0.41 14.50
C ARG A 40 -79.25 0.32 15.35
N LEU A 41 -78.82 1.30 16.15
CA LEU A 41 -79.72 2.14 16.95
C LEU A 41 -80.62 3.00 16.06
N ASP A 42 -80.05 3.62 15.02
CA ASP A 42 -80.82 4.41 14.04
C ASP A 42 -81.89 3.55 13.35
N LEU A 43 -81.57 2.29 13.01
CA LEU A 43 -82.53 1.35 12.44
C LEU A 43 -83.63 0.95 13.42
N GLU A 44 -83.31 0.75 14.70
CA GLU A 44 -84.31 0.46 15.74
C GLU A 44 -85.26 1.65 15.95
N ASN A 45 -84.74 2.89 15.94
CA ASN A 45 -85.54 4.10 16.02
C ASN A 45 -86.50 4.23 14.83
N VAL A 46 -86.00 4.05 13.60
CA VAL A 46 -86.86 4.08 12.40
C VAL A 46 -87.96 3.01 12.50
N LYS A 47 -87.64 1.78 12.92
CA LYS A 47 -88.64 0.71 13.12
C LYS A 47 -89.72 1.09 14.14
N HIS A 48 -89.32 1.69 15.25
CA HIS A 48 -90.24 2.13 16.29
C HIS A 48 -91.18 3.23 15.78
N GLU A 49 -90.63 4.24 15.10
CA GLU A 49 -91.43 5.31 14.51
C GLU A 49 -92.36 4.80 13.41
N THR A 50 -91.91 3.88 12.56
CA THR A 50 -92.78 3.23 11.56
C THR A 50 -93.92 2.46 12.22
N GLY A 51 -93.67 1.82 13.37
CA GLY A 51 -94.71 1.20 14.20
C GLY A 51 -95.75 2.19 14.69
N ASN A 52 -95.33 3.38 15.15
CA ASN A 52 -96.23 4.45 15.56
C ASN A 52 -97.09 4.97 14.40
N VAL A 53 -96.47 5.18 13.23
CA VAL A 53 -97.18 5.59 12.01
C VAL A 53 -98.23 4.56 11.61
N LYS A 54 -97.91 3.26 11.69
CA LYS A 54 -98.85 2.16 11.41
C LYS A 54 -100.05 2.16 12.37
N SER A 55 -99.81 2.37 13.66
CA SER A 55 -100.89 2.47 14.66
C SER A 55 -101.79 3.69 14.43
N SER A 56 -101.21 4.85 14.08
CA SER A 56 -101.99 6.05 13.72
C SER A 56 -102.85 5.83 12.46
N LEU A 57 -102.32 5.15 11.44
CA LEU A 57 -103.08 4.77 10.25
C LEU A 57 -104.25 3.83 10.57
N GLN A 58 -104.03 2.85 11.45
CA GLN A 58 -105.09 1.91 11.86
C GLN A 58 -106.20 2.64 12.63
N ASN A 59 -105.85 3.52 13.56
CA ASN A 59 -106.84 4.31 14.31
C ASN A 59 -107.67 5.20 13.38
N ASN A 60 -107.04 5.88 12.40
CA ASN A 60 -107.76 6.67 11.41
C ASN A 60 -108.69 5.80 10.55
N LEU A 61 -108.26 4.59 10.18
CA LEU A 61 -109.08 3.65 9.43
C LEU A 61 -110.30 3.19 10.23
N ASP A 62 -110.11 2.91 11.53
CA ASP A 62 -111.17 2.50 12.44
C ASP A 62 -112.18 3.65 12.66
N GLU A 63 -111.72 4.90 12.81
CA GLU A 63 -112.58 6.10 12.92
C GLU A 63 -113.41 6.34 11.65
N VAL A 64 -112.81 6.28 10.46
CA VAL A 64 -113.52 6.42 9.17
C VAL A 64 -114.56 5.30 8.98
N THR A 65 -114.23 4.09 9.43
CA THR A 65 -115.16 2.94 9.38
C THR A 65 -116.36 3.18 10.28
N ILE A 66 -116.16 3.67 11.52
CA ILE A 66 -117.24 3.99 12.48
C ILE A 66 -118.17 5.10 11.96
N GLU A 67 -117.64 6.13 11.32
CA GLU A 67 -118.44 7.23 10.76
C GLU A 67 -119.31 6.79 9.58
N SER A 68 -118.82 5.86 8.75
CA SER A 68 -119.61 5.27 7.65
C SER A 68 -120.84 4.49 8.13
N PHE A 69 -120.80 3.94 9.34
CA PHE A 69 -121.90 3.19 9.96
C PHE A 69 -122.92 4.06 10.71
N THR A 70 -122.55 5.27 11.15
CA THR A 70 -123.38 6.10 12.06
C THR A 70 -124.10 7.28 11.39
N GLY A 71 -123.82 7.58 10.11
CA GLY A 71 -124.58 8.55 9.32
C GLY A 71 -124.46 10.03 9.74
N LYS A 72 -123.52 10.36 10.64
CA LYS A 72 -123.19 11.76 10.98
C LYS A 72 -122.12 12.28 10.02
N LYS A 73 -122.49 13.24 9.17
CA LYS A 73 -121.56 13.97 8.32
C LYS A 73 -121.24 15.33 8.95
N ASP A 74 -119.96 15.72 8.84
CA ASP A 74 -119.47 17.11 8.80
C ASP A 74 -118.79 17.74 10.03
N SER A 75 -118.14 16.98 10.94
CA SER A 75 -117.22 17.64 11.91
C SER A 75 -115.89 16.93 12.21
N ASN A 76 -115.67 15.70 11.74
CA ASN A 76 -114.46 14.92 12.08
C ASN A 76 -113.56 14.62 10.87
N LEU A 77 -114.06 14.79 9.64
CA LEU A 77 -113.30 14.54 8.41
C LEU A 77 -112.06 15.44 8.29
N ASP A 78 -112.17 16.70 8.71
CA ASP A 78 -111.05 17.66 8.70
C ASP A 78 -109.91 17.25 9.66
N GLY A 79 -110.26 16.61 10.79
CA GLY A 79 -109.30 16.07 11.75
C GLY A 79 -108.56 14.86 11.21
N VAL A 80 -109.26 13.96 10.51
CA VAL A 80 -108.66 12.81 9.82
C VAL A 80 -107.77 13.27 8.66
N GLU A 81 -108.17 14.29 7.89
CA GLU A 81 -107.37 14.84 6.78
C GLU A 81 -106.07 15.49 7.27
N MET A 82 -106.13 16.27 8.36
CA MET A 82 -104.96 16.85 9.01
C MET A 82 -104.00 15.77 9.55
N THR A 83 -104.56 14.72 10.16
CA THR A 83 -103.76 13.60 10.69
C THR A 83 -103.12 12.78 9.58
N ASN A 84 -103.83 12.54 8.47
CA ASN A 84 -103.26 11.86 7.29
C ASN A 84 -102.16 12.68 6.62
N ARG A 85 -102.27 14.01 6.59
CA ARG A 85 -101.19 14.89 6.10
C ARG A 85 -99.92 14.75 6.96
N LEU A 86 -100.04 14.77 8.28
CA LEU A 86 -98.92 14.54 9.21
C LEU A 86 -98.30 13.15 9.08
N VAL A 87 -99.11 12.13 8.79
CA VAL A 87 -98.64 10.76 8.52
C VAL A 87 -97.84 10.69 7.23
N ILE A 88 -98.31 11.32 6.14
CA ILE A 88 -97.60 11.36 4.84
C ILE A 88 -96.25 12.06 4.99
N GLU A 89 -96.20 13.18 5.72
CA GLU A 89 -94.93 13.89 6.00
C GLU A 89 -93.92 12.99 6.74
N LYS A 90 -94.38 12.24 7.75
CA LYS A 90 -93.53 11.26 8.46
C LYS A 90 -93.07 10.10 7.57
N ILE A 91 -93.92 9.61 6.66
CA ILE A 91 -93.53 8.55 5.71
C ILE A 91 -92.43 9.04 4.77
N ILE A 92 -92.55 10.26 4.24
CA ILE A 92 -91.53 10.88 3.38
C ILE A 92 -90.21 11.06 4.15
N GLU A 93 -90.28 11.43 5.44
CA GLU A 93 -89.10 11.54 6.31
C GLU A 93 -88.45 10.17 6.57
N HIS A 94 -89.23 9.12 6.78
CA HIS A 94 -88.73 7.75 6.89
C HIS A 94 -88.08 7.25 5.61
N GLU A 95 -88.64 7.53 4.43
CA GLU A 95 -88.03 7.14 3.15
C GLU A 95 -86.66 7.80 2.95
N LYS A 96 -86.51 9.08 3.32
CA LYS A 96 -85.22 9.78 3.31
C LYS A 96 -84.22 9.15 4.28
N SER A 97 -84.65 8.83 5.49
CA SER A 97 -83.82 8.16 6.51
C SER A 97 -83.38 6.77 6.06
N ILE A 98 -84.27 5.98 5.43
CA ILE A 98 -83.95 4.66 4.87
C ILE A 98 -82.94 4.77 3.72
N ALA A 99 -83.10 5.75 2.83
CA ALA A 99 -82.14 5.98 1.75
C ALA A 99 -80.74 6.33 2.28
N LEU A 100 -80.67 7.19 3.30
CA LEU A 100 -79.41 7.54 3.97
C LEU A 100 -78.76 6.33 4.65
N LEU A 101 -79.57 5.50 5.34
CA LEU A 101 -79.09 4.26 5.97
C LEU A 101 -78.52 3.28 4.94
N LYS A 102 -79.16 3.11 3.78
CA LYS A 102 -78.63 2.25 2.69
C LYS A 102 -77.27 2.72 2.20
N MET A 103 -77.12 4.03 1.97
CA MET A 103 -75.85 4.62 1.53
C MET A 103 -74.75 4.42 2.58
N ASN A 104 -75.06 4.61 3.86
CA ASN A 104 -74.10 4.40 4.95
C ASN A 104 -73.68 2.92 5.09
N ILE A 105 -74.62 1.98 4.92
CA ILE A 105 -74.31 0.54 4.93
C ILE A 105 -73.35 0.17 3.79
N GLU A 106 -73.57 0.73 2.60
CA GLU A 106 -72.73 0.44 1.43
C GLU A 106 -71.32 1.03 1.59
N ASN A 107 -71.20 2.25 2.14
CA ASN A 107 -69.90 2.84 2.49
C ASN A 107 -69.14 1.99 3.52
N LEU A 108 -69.79 1.55 4.60
CA LEU A 108 -69.17 0.69 5.61
C LEU A 108 -68.73 -0.66 5.05
N TRP A 109 -69.49 -1.22 4.10
CA TRP A 109 -69.12 -2.47 3.44
C TRP A 109 -67.83 -2.31 2.62
N ASN A 110 -67.72 -1.20 1.87
CA ASN A 110 -66.52 -0.87 1.10
C ASN A 110 -65.30 -0.63 2.01
N GLU A 111 -65.47 0.09 3.12
CA GLU A 111 -64.41 0.31 4.11
C GLU A 111 -63.95 -1.00 4.75
N LYS A 112 -64.88 -1.90 5.10
CA LYS A 112 -64.56 -3.23 5.63
C LYS A 112 -63.73 -4.07 4.66
N GLU A 113 -64.08 -4.11 3.38
CA GLU A 113 -63.29 -4.84 2.37
C GLU A 113 -61.93 -4.20 2.07
N SER A 114 -61.83 -2.87 2.17
CA SER A 114 -60.54 -2.17 2.13
C SER A 114 -59.65 -2.60 3.30
N LEU A 115 -60.21 -2.60 4.52
CA LEU A 115 -59.50 -2.99 5.73
C LEU A 115 -59.04 -4.45 5.69
N ARG A 116 -59.87 -5.36 5.16
CA ARG A 116 -59.54 -6.78 4.98
C ARG A 116 -58.33 -6.96 4.07
N ARG A 117 -58.30 -6.27 2.93
CA ARG A 117 -57.17 -6.30 1.99
C ARG A 117 -55.89 -5.74 2.61
N ASN A 118 -55.99 -4.63 3.35
CA ASN A 118 -54.84 -4.07 4.07
C ASN A 118 -54.30 -5.04 5.13
N HIS A 119 -55.18 -5.74 5.86
CA HIS A 119 -54.78 -6.75 6.84
C HIS A 119 -54.06 -7.94 6.19
N GLU A 120 -54.57 -8.47 5.08
CA GLU A 120 -53.94 -9.57 4.34
C GLU A 120 -52.57 -9.16 3.80
N SER A 121 -52.45 -7.97 3.21
CA SER A 121 -51.17 -7.43 2.73
C SER A 121 -50.16 -7.23 3.86
N PHE A 122 -50.60 -6.71 5.01
CA PHE A 122 -49.73 -6.49 6.17
C PHE A 122 -49.24 -7.82 6.75
N LYS A 123 -50.12 -8.82 6.81
CA LYS A 123 -49.76 -10.17 7.27
C LYS A 123 -48.70 -10.79 6.36
N GLU A 124 -48.87 -10.72 5.04
CA GLU A 124 -47.91 -11.28 4.08
C GLU A 124 -46.53 -10.60 4.14
N ASP A 125 -46.47 -9.27 4.26
CA ASP A 125 -45.20 -8.55 4.43
C ASP A 125 -44.51 -8.94 5.75
N THR A 126 -45.29 -9.11 6.82
CA THR A 126 -44.78 -9.53 8.12
C THR A 126 -44.18 -10.94 8.06
N ASP A 127 -44.89 -11.90 7.46
CA ASP A 127 -44.43 -13.28 7.32
C ASP A 127 -43.14 -13.37 6.49
N LYS A 128 -43.05 -12.63 5.37
CA LYS A 128 -41.83 -12.57 4.55
C LYS A 128 -40.63 -12.02 5.33
N ARG A 129 -40.83 -10.97 6.13
CA ARG A 129 -39.78 -10.38 6.96
C ARG A 129 -39.31 -11.33 8.06
N PHE A 130 -40.22 -12.08 8.68
CA PHE A 130 -39.86 -13.09 9.69
C PHE A 130 -39.03 -14.23 9.10
N GLU A 131 -39.36 -14.69 7.90
CA GLU A 131 -38.59 -15.75 7.23
C GLU A 131 -37.18 -15.28 6.86
N ALA A 132 -37.05 -14.07 6.32
CA ALA A 132 -35.75 -13.46 6.04
C ALA A 132 -34.89 -13.32 7.31
N PHE A 133 -35.49 -12.87 8.42
CA PHE A 133 -34.80 -12.77 9.71
C PHE A 133 -34.35 -14.15 10.24
N ARG A 134 -35.17 -15.19 10.07
CA ARG A 134 -34.80 -16.57 10.46
C ARG A 134 -33.56 -17.02 9.69
N GLN A 135 -33.55 -16.81 8.37
CA GLN A 135 -32.44 -17.18 7.51
C GLN A 135 -31.15 -16.40 7.84
N ASP A 136 -31.25 -15.09 8.10
CA ASP A 136 -30.10 -14.28 8.53
C ASP A 136 -29.53 -14.76 9.87
N ASN A 137 -30.37 -15.15 10.83
CA ASN A 137 -29.91 -15.72 12.10
C ASN A 137 -29.20 -17.06 11.93
N GLU A 138 -29.68 -17.93 11.05
CA GLU A 138 -29.00 -19.19 10.72
C GLU A 138 -27.62 -18.93 10.11
N ASN A 139 -27.52 -18.00 9.17
CA ASN A 139 -26.24 -17.60 8.56
C ASN A 139 -25.26 -17.05 9.61
N ILE A 140 -25.72 -16.15 10.49
CA ILE A 140 -24.92 -15.60 11.60
C ILE A 140 -24.43 -16.72 12.53
N THR A 141 -25.28 -17.72 12.80
CA THR A 141 -24.92 -18.85 13.66
C THR A 141 -23.78 -19.67 13.04
N GLN A 142 -23.87 -19.96 11.74
CA GLN A 142 -22.81 -20.67 11.01
C GLN A 142 -21.51 -19.87 10.95
N ASP A 143 -21.58 -18.56 10.71
CA ASP A 143 -20.40 -17.70 10.68
C ASP A 143 -19.71 -17.62 12.06
N ASN A 144 -20.48 -17.60 13.14
CA ASN A 144 -19.94 -17.64 14.50
C ASN A 144 -19.22 -18.97 14.79
N GLU A 145 -19.74 -20.10 14.31
CA GLU A 145 -19.04 -21.39 14.43
C GLU A 145 -17.73 -21.43 13.64
N ARG A 146 -17.73 -20.90 12.42
CA ARG A 146 -16.51 -20.78 11.59
C ARG A 146 -15.46 -19.90 12.27
N LEU A 147 -15.86 -18.76 12.82
CA LEU A 147 -14.98 -17.86 13.57
C LEU A 147 -14.40 -18.55 14.81
N ARG A 148 -15.20 -19.33 15.53
CA ARG A 148 -14.73 -20.11 16.68
C ARG A 148 -13.67 -21.13 16.29
N LEU A 149 -13.87 -21.87 15.20
CA LEU A 149 -12.88 -22.81 14.67
C LEU A 149 -11.57 -22.10 14.26
N HIS A 150 -11.68 -20.95 13.60
CA HIS A 150 -10.52 -20.17 13.21
C HIS A 150 -9.74 -19.66 14.43
N TYR A 151 -10.43 -19.22 15.48
CA TYR A 151 -9.82 -18.79 16.74
C TYR A 151 -9.05 -19.93 17.41
N GLU A 152 -9.62 -21.14 17.48
CA GLU A 152 -8.92 -22.30 18.06
C GLU A 152 -7.70 -22.73 17.24
N ASN A 153 -7.74 -22.57 15.91
CA ASN A 153 -6.56 -22.81 15.06
C ASN A 153 -5.45 -21.78 15.34
N LEU A 154 -5.79 -20.49 15.37
CA LEU A 154 -4.84 -19.42 15.71
C LEU A 154 -4.21 -19.62 17.08
N LYS A 155 -5.01 -20.06 18.06
CA LYS A 155 -4.52 -20.38 19.41
C LYS A 155 -3.50 -21.52 19.38
N ARG A 156 -3.74 -22.59 18.60
CA ARG A 156 -2.78 -23.69 18.43
C ARG A 156 -1.49 -23.24 17.75
N ASP A 157 -1.59 -22.43 16.71
CA ASP A 157 -0.41 -21.93 16.00
C ASP A 157 0.41 -20.98 16.87
N SER A 158 -0.25 -20.16 17.70
CA SER A 158 0.43 -19.33 18.70
C SER A 158 1.23 -20.16 19.70
N ILE A 159 0.70 -21.29 20.18
CA ILE A 159 1.41 -22.18 21.10
C ILE A 159 2.65 -22.78 20.41
N ARG A 160 2.50 -23.28 19.18
CA ARG A 160 3.63 -23.82 18.39
C ARG A 160 4.74 -22.81 18.17
N LEU A 161 4.38 -21.53 17.93
CA LEU A 161 5.36 -20.46 17.76
C LEU A 161 6.12 -20.17 19.06
N ILE A 162 5.44 -20.20 20.21
CA ILE A 162 6.06 -20.03 21.53
C ILE A 162 7.05 -21.18 21.80
N ASP A 163 6.64 -22.42 21.55
CA ASP A 163 7.50 -23.60 21.73
C ASP A 163 8.75 -23.53 20.83
N GLY A 164 8.57 -23.15 19.56
CA GLY A 164 9.67 -22.96 18.62
C GLY A 164 10.63 -21.85 19.04
N TYR A 165 10.12 -20.75 19.60
CA TYR A 165 10.94 -19.67 20.14
C TYR A 165 11.76 -20.12 21.35
N GLU A 166 11.17 -20.87 22.28
CA GLU A 166 11.90 -21.40 23.44
C GLU A 166 13.00 -22.37 23.04
N PHE A 167 12.75 -23.22 22.05
CA PHE A 167 13.75 -24.13 21.50
C PHE A 167 14.96 -23.36 20.94
N LEU A 168 14.72 -22.38 20.04
CA LEU A 168 15.77 -21.57 19.45
C LEU A 168 16.54 -20.74 20.49
N ARG A 169 15.87 -20.29 21.56
CA ARG A 169 16.52 -19.59 22.66
C ARG A 169 17.54 -20.48 23.37
N LYS A 170 17.18 -21.73 23.68
CA LYS A 170 18.09 -22.70 24.31
C LYS A 170 19.28 -23.03 23.41
N GLU A 171 19.05 -23.22 22.12
CA GLU A 171 20.12 -23.51 21.15
C GLU A 171 21.11 -22.34 21.04
N ASN A 172 20.62 -21.10 21.00
CA ASN A 172 21.48 -19.91 21.02
C ASN A 172 22.29 -19.77 22.31
N GLU A 173 21.74 -20.18 23.45
CA GLU A 173 22.46 -20.16 24.72
C GLU A 173 23.60 -21.19 24.75
N ASN A 174 23.38 -22.37 24.17
CA ASN A 174 24.43 -23.38 24.00
C ASN A 174 25.54 -22.87 23.07
N LEU A 175 25.18 -22.31 21.91
CA LEU A 175 26.14 -21.72 20.98
C LEU A 175 26.97 -20.60 21.61
N ARG A 176 26.37 -19.81 22.52
CA ARG A 176 27.12 -18.80 23.28
C ARG A 176 28.19 -19.42 24.17
N LYS A 177 27.85 -20.49 24.90
CA LYS A 177 28.80 -21.23 25.75
C LYS A 177 29.93 -21.84 24.93
N ASP A 178 29.62 -22.42 23.77
CA ASP A 178 30.62 -22.99 22.87
C ASP A 178 31.56 -21.91 22.31
N ASN A 179 31.02 -20.76 21.92
CA ASN A 179 31.83 -19.63 21.46
C ASN A 179 32.74 -19.06 22.55
N GLU A 180 32.27 -19.01 23.79
CA GLU A 180 33.08 -18.58 24.93
C GLU A 180 34.23 -19.55 25.21
N LYS A 181 33.97 -20.86 25.11
CA LYS A 181 35.01 -21.89 25.18
C LYS A 181 36.04 -21.74 24.07
N LEU A 182 35.60 -21.60 22.82
CA LEU A 182 36.50 -21.39 21.67
C LEU A 182 37.36 -20.12 21.82
N ARG A 183 36.82 -19.07 22.43
CA ARG A 183 37.57 -17.84 22.72
C ARG A 183 38.69 -18.08 23.74
N LEU A 184 38.43 -18.85 24.79
CA LEU A 184 39.45 -19.23 25.77
C LEU A 184 40.53 -20.11 25.13
N ASP A 185 40.13 -21.09 24.32
CA ASP A 185 41.07 -21.94 23.59
C ASP A 185 41.96 -21.11 22.65
N LEU A 186 41.40 -20.10 21.98
CA LEU A 186 42.16 -19.18 21.13
C LEU A 186 43.17 -18.33 21.92
N GLU A 187 42.83 -17.86 23.12
CA GLU A 187 43.76 -17.14 23.99
C GLU A 187 44.93 -18.04 24.43
N ASN A 188 44.65 -19.30 24.78
CA ASN A 188 45.68 -20.27 25.10
C ASN A 188 46.64 -20.50 23.92
N VAL A 189 46.11 -20.72 22.72
CA VAL A 189 46.93 -20.90 21.51
C VAL A 189 47.77 -19.66 21.21
N LYS A 190 47.22 -18.45 21.40
CA LYS A 190 47.99 -17.20 21.25
C LYS A 190 49.15 -17.12 22.24
N HIS A 191 48.92 -17.50 23.49
CA HIS A 191 49.95 -17.53 24.51
C HIS A 191 51.07 -18.52 24.17
N GLU A 192 50.71 -19.75 23.78
CA GLU A 192 51.68 -20.77 23.33
C GLU A 192 52.47 -20.29 22.11
N THR A 193 51.81 -19.69 21.13
CA THR A 193 52.45 -19.12 19.94
C THR A 193 53.43 -18.00 20.32
N GLY A 194 53.07 -17.17 21.31
CA GLY A 194 53.95 -16.14 21.88
C GLY A 194 55.21 -16.74 22.51
N ASN A 195 55.08 -17.84 23.26
CA ASN A 195 56.20 -18.56 23.84
C ASN A 195 57.13 -19.14 22.77
N VAL A 196 56.57 -19.79 21.74
CA VAL A 196 57.34 -20.33 20.61
C VAL A 196 58.08 -19.21 19.88
N LYS A 197 57.44 -18.04 19.69
CA LYS A 197 58.06 -16.87 19.06
C LYS A 197 59.25 -16.36 19.88
N SER A 198 59.12 -16.29 21.20
CA SER A 198 60.21 -15.91 22.10
C SER A 198 61.37 -16.91 22.07
N SER A 199 61.09 -18.21 22.07
CA SER A 199 62.13 -19.25 21.92
C SER A 199 62.82 -19.19 20.55
N LEU A 200 62.08 -18.90 19.48
CA LEU A 200 62.64 -18.72 18.15
C LEU A 200 63.55 -17.49 18.10
N GLN A 201 63.16 -16.38 18.73
CA GLN A 201 63.98 -15.17 18.82
C GLN A 201 65.29 -15.46 19.56
N ASN A 202 65.24 -16.17 20.69
CA ASN A 202 66.46 -16.57 21.42
C ASN A 202 67.39 -17.42 20.54
N ASN A 203 66.84 -18.35 19.75
CA ASN A 203 67.64 -19.16 18.82
C ASN A 203 68.23 -18.32 17.67
N LEU A 204 67.52 -17.29 17.20
CA LEU A 204 68.02 -16.34 16.21
C LEU A 204 69.16 -15.49 16.79
N ASP A 205 69.01 -15.00 18.02
CA ASP A 205 70.04 -14.21 18.71
C ASP A 205 71.32 -15.04 18.94
N VAL A 206 71.19 -16.32 19.31
CA VAL A 206 72.31 -17.27 19.42
C VAL A 206 72.95 -17.52 18.05
N ARG A 207 72.15 -17.70 16.99
CA ARG A 207 72.65 -17.81 15.61
C ARG A 207 73.43 -16.57 15.19
N ASP A 208 72.97 -15.38 15.54
CA ASP A 208 73.63 -14.12 15.20
C ASP A 208 74.90 -13.88 16.04
N GLN A 209 74.97 -14.41 17.27
CA GLN A 209 76.23 -14.50 18.02
C GLN A 209 77.24 -15.44 17.33
N ILE A 210 76.81 -16.59 16.81
CA ILE A 210 77.65 -17.53 16.06
C ILE A 210 78.14 -16.91 14.74
N LYS A 211 77.29 -16.18 14.03
CA LYS A 211 77.67 -15.44 12.81
C LYS A 211 78.70 -14.34 13.07
N ARG A 212 78.64 -13.64 14.22
CA ARG A 212 79.64 -12.63 14.59
C ARG A 212 81.04 -13.20 14.84
N HIS A 213 81.16 -14.49 15.16
CA HIS A 213 82.46 -15.16 15.31
C HIS A 213 83.08 -15.64 13.98
N ASN A 214 82.28 -15.75 12.92
CA ASN A 214 82.74 -16.20 11.61
C ASN A 214 82.44 -15.11 10.56
N HIS A 215 83.44 -14.29 10.26
CA HIS A 215 83.39 -13.24 9.24
C HIS A 215 82.83 -13.77 7.91
N VAL A 216 81.55 -13.50 7.63
CA VAL A 216 80.94 -13.66 6.32
C VAL A 216 80.15 -12.38 6.01
N THR A 217 80.53 -11.75 4.91
CA THR A 217 80.03 -10.48 4.40
C THR A 217 78.75 -10.64 3.58
N ASP A 218 77.84 -9.70 3.83
CA ASP A 218 77.00 -8.95 2.89
C ASP A 218 75.65 -9.49 2.34
N GLU A 219 74.77 -8.51 2.10
CA GLU A 219 73.59 -8.47 1.25
C GLU A 219 72.34 -9.27 1.65
N ARG A 220 71.60 -8.84 2.70
CA ARG A 220 70.14 -9.12 2.78
C ARG A 220 69.32 -8.22 3.71
N LEU A 221 69.78 -6.99 3.94
CA LEU A 221 69.11 -5.99 4.77
C LEU A 221 68.04 -5.19 3.99
N GLN A 222 67.20 -5.89 3.22
CA GLN A 222 66.07 -5.27 2.50
C GLN A 222 64.73 -5.99 2.71
N TYR A 223 64.70 -7.03 3.56
CA TYR A 223 63.50 -7.86 3.77
C TYR A 223 62.77 -7.60 5.11
N LEU A 224 63.27 -6.69 5.95
CA LEU A 224 62.80 -6.52 7.33
C LEU A 224 61.87 -5.32 7.57
N GLU A 225 61.56 -4.50 6.56
CA GLU A 225 60.54 -3.43 6.68
C GLU A 225 59.10 -3.87 6.37
N ALA A 226 58.86 -5.12 5.94
CA ALA A 226 57.53 -5.58 5.55
C ALA A 226 56.67 -6.19 6.67
N ILE A 227 57.17 -6.25 7.91
CA ILE A 227 56.45 -6.88 9.03
C ILE A 227 56.17 -5.84 10.11
N SER A 228 55.32 -4.86 9.79
CA SER A 228 54.68 -3.99 10.79
C SER A 228 53.23 -3.68 10.41
N LEU A 229 52.33 -4.39 11.09
CA LEU A 229 50.97 -3.98 11.48
C LEU A 229 50.00 -3.44 10.42
N GLN A 230 49.22 -4.35 9.82
CA GLN A 230 47.79 -4.13 9.57
C GLN A 230 47.04 -5.41 9.96
N ILE A 231 46.05 -5.30 10.84
CA ILE A 231 45.04 -6.35 10.98
C ILE A 231 44.31 -6.34 9.63
N ASP A 232 44.63 -7.29 8.76
CA ASP A 232 43.92 -7.44 7.49
C ASP A 232 42.42 -7.58 7.79
N PRO A 233 41.54 -6.85 7.08
CA PRO A 233 40.11 -7.04 7.21
C PRO A 233 39.79 -8.53 6.98
N VAL A 234 38.91 -9.09 7.81
CA VAL A 234 38.44 -10.48 7.64
C VAL A 234 37.97 -10.64 6.21
N SER A 235 38.68 -11.50 5.46
CA SER A 235 38.45 -11.72 4.04
C SER A 235 37.72 -13.05 3.88
N THR A 236 36.65 -13.06 3.10
CA THR A 236 35.98 -14.29 2.67
C THR A 236 36.70 -14.82 1.44
N ILE A 237 37.17 -16.07 1.49
CA ILE A 237 37.90 -16.71 0.39
C ILE A 237 37.07 -17.86 -0.17
N VAL A 238 36.72 -17.78 -1.45
CA VAL A 238 36.06 -18.88 -2.17
C VAL A 238 37.10 -19.74 -2.87
N LEU A 239 37.22 -20.99 -2.43
CA LEU A 239 38.16 -21.97 -2.98
C LEU A 239 37.61 -22.66 -4.23
N HIS A 240 38.52 -23.23 -5.03
CA HIS A 240 38.20 -23.99 -6.23
C HIS A 240 39.09 -25.24 -6.37
N ASP A 241 38.85 -26.03 -7.41
CA ASP A 241 39.50 -27.31 -7.70
C ASP A 241 40.93 -27.21 -8.31
N SER A 242 41.51 -26.02 -8.40
CA SER A 242 42.79 -25.77 -9.11
C SER A 242 43.74 -24.87 -8.31
N MET A 243 43.71 -24.97 -6.98
CA MET A 243 44.53 -24.14 -6.07
C MET A 243 46.03 -24.50 -6.07
N ALA A 244 46.37 -25.70 -6.55
CA ALA A 244 47.75 -26.18 -6.56
C ALA A 244 48.53 -25.64 -7.76
N ASP A 245 49.85 -25.52 -7.59
CA ASP A 245 50.78 -25.23 -8.69
C ASP A 245 50.70 -26.34 -9.75
N THR A 246 50.23 -26.00 -10.94
CA THR A 246 49.83 -26.96 -11.97
C THR A 246 50.68 -26.77 -13.22
N LYS A 247 51.36 -27.85 -13.62
CA LYS A 247 52.15 -27.89 -14.86
C LYS A 247 51.23 -27.85 -16.09
N ILE A 248 51.63 -27.08 -17.09
CA ILE A 248 50.93 -26.97 -18.38
C ILE A 248 51.51 -28.01 -19.33
N ASP A 249 50.64 -28.84 -19.90
CA ASP A 249 51.05 -29.83 -20.90
C ASP A 249 51.45 -29.13 -22.21
N PRO A 250 52.49 -29.63 -22.91
CA PRO A 250 52.96 -29.04 -24.16
C PRO A 250 51.83 -28.94 -25.19
N CYS A 251 51.62 -27.74 -25.72
CA CYS A 251 50.61 -27.48 -26.72
C CYS A 251 51.01 -26.27 -27.59
N ALA A 252 50.97 -26.44 -28.91
CA ALA A 252 51.56 -25.49 -29.85
C ALA A 252 50.67 -24.26 -30.15
N GLY A 253 49.36 -24.46 -30.27
CA GLY A 253 48.42 -23.38 -30.60
C GLY A 253 48.27 -22.33 -29.48
N PRO A 254 47.72 -21.13 -29.75
CA PRO A 254 47.25 -20.22 -28.71
C PRO A 254 46.10 -20.82 -27.90
N GLY A 255 46.15 -20.72 -26.58
CA GLY A 255 45.07 -21.17 -25.70
C GLY A 255 44.62 -22.64 -25.88
N CYS A 256 45.49 -23.49 -26.43
CA CYS A 256 45.20 -24.91 -26.64
C CYS A 256 45.04 -25.66 -25.32
N TYR A 257 45.82 -25.29 -24.31
CA TYR A 257 45.62 -25.77 -22.95
C TYR A 257 44.43 -25.03 -22.35
N ARG A 258 43.51 -25.79 -21.76
CA ARG A 258 42.24 -25.29 -21.25
C ARG A 258 42.00 -25.80 -19.84
N ARG A 259 41.89 -24.90 -18.88
CA ARG A 259 41.50 -25.24 -17.51
C ARG A 259 40.27 -24.45 -17.10
N LYS A 260 39.09 -25.09 -17.15
CA LYS A 260 37.87 -24.58 -16.49
C LYS A 260 38.04 -24.65 -14.99
N ILE A 261 37.66 -23.61 -14.27
CA ILE A 261 37.78 -23.55 -12.81
C ILE A 261 36.44 -23.90 -12.17
N LYS A 262 36.43 -24.89 -11.27
CA LYS A 262 35.24 -25.30 -10.54
C LYS A 262 35.35 -24.84 -9.09
N TYR A 263 34.58 -23.81 -8.74
CA TYR A 263 34.52 -23.24 -7.40
C TYR A 263 33.63 -24.07 -6.47
N ASN A 264 33.88 -23.95 -5.17
CA ASN A 264 33.06 -24.53 -4.10
C ASN A 264 31.76 -23.75 -3.85
N ALA A 265 31.51 -22.67 -4.59
CA ALA A 265 30.30 -21.88 -4.57
C ALA A 265 29.77 -21.68 -6.00
N SER A 266 28.47 -21.44 -6.13
CA SER A 266 27.86 -21.11 -7.43
C SER A 266 28.29 -19.73 -7.91
N LEU A 267 28.25 -19.50 -9.23
CA LEU A 267 28.55 -18.19 -9.81
C LEU A 267 27.68 -17.08 -9.21
N LYS A 268 26.38 -17.36 -9.01
CA LYS A 268 25.43 -16.44 -8.35
C LYS A 268 25.90 -16.03 -6.95
N GLN A 269 26.33 -17.00 -6.12
CA GLN A 269 26.82 -16.73 -4.77
C GLN A 269 28.12 -15.90 -4.79
N MET A 270 29.03 -16.19 -5.71
CA MET A 270 30.27 -15.43 -5.85
C MET A 270 30.03 -14.00 -6.33
N VAL A 271 29.14 -13.78 -7.30
CA VAL A 271 28.76 -12.42 -7.74
C VAL A 271 28.10 -11.65 -6.60
N ALA A 272 27.18 -12.27 -5.85
CA ALA A 272 26.57 -11.63 -4.69
C ALA A 272 27.60 -11.25 -3.62
N LEU A 273 28.60 -12.12 -3.37
CA LEU A 273 29.72 -11.81 -2.47
C LEU A 273 30.54 -10.61 -2.99
N ILE A 274 30.85 -10.57 -4.30
CA ILE A 274 31.59 -9.47 -4.92
C ILE A 274 30.82 -8.15 -4.81
N ASP A 275 29.51 -8.15 -5.03
CA ASP A 275 28.66 -6.96 -4.99
C ASP A 275 28.56 -6.38 -3.58
N GLN A 276 28.51 -7.25 -2.56
CA GLN A 276 28.43 -6.85 -1.15
C GLN A 276 29.77 -6.46 -0.54
N SER A 277 30.88 -6.75 -1.23
CA SER A 277 32.22 -6.51 -0.71
C SER A 277 32.80 -5.19 -1.20
N MET A 278 33.57 -4.51 -0.34
CA MET A 278 34.24 -3.26 -0.72
C MET A 278 35.40 -3.51 -1.69
N HIS A 279 36.16 -4.58 -1.46
CA HIS A 279 37.30 -4.97 -2.28
C HIS A 279 37.26 -6.47 -2.55
N CYS A 280 37.54 -6.88 -3.79
CA CYS A 280 37.77 -8.27 -4.13
C CYS A 280 39.03 -8.38 -5.00
N SER A 281 39.77 -9.46 -4.81
CA SER A 281 40.93 -9.80 -5.62
C SER A 281 41.04 -11.30 -5.83
N GLN A 282 41.73 -11.68 -6.90
CA GLN A 282 42.12 -13.05 -7.15
C GLN A 282 43.55 -13.10 -7.67
N GLU A 283 44.43 -13.81 -6.96
CA GLU A 283 45.84 -13.94 -7.35
C GLU A 283 46.00 -14.93 -8.49
N ILE A 284 46.82 -14.58 -9.48
CA ILE A 284 47.19 -15.44 -10.60
C ILE A 284 48.70 -15.36 -10.82
N ARG A 285 49.32 -16.51 -11.07
CA ARG A 285 50.75 -16.62 -11.36
C ARG A 285 50.98 -17.53 -12.57
N PHE A 286 51.87 -17.10 -13.44
CA PHE A 286 52.37 -17.88 -14.57
C PHE A 286 53.90 -17.95 -14.49
N ASP A 287 54.45 -19.16 -14.41
CA ASP A 287 55.87 -19.41 -14.49
C ASP A 287 56.20 -20.07 -15.82
N CYS A 288 57.22 -19.58 -16.51
CA CYS A 288 57.53 -19.95 -17.88
C CYS A 288 59.02 -20.27 -18.08
N PHE A 289 59.30 -21.16 -19.03
CA PHE A 289 60.64 -21.50 -19.50
C PHE A 289 60.59 -21.56 -21.03
N SER A 290 61.26 -20.62 -21.70
CA SER A 290 61.28 -20.48 -23.16
C SER A 290 59.90 -20.37 -23.84
N THR A 291 58.88 -19.89 -23.12
CA THR A 291 57.53 -19.65 -23.65
C THR A 291 57.00 -18.30 -23.16
N ALA A 292 56.03 -17.73 -23.86
CA ALA A 292 55.54 -16.37 -23.64
C ALA A 292 54.02 -16.32 -23.47
N LEU A 293 53.54 -15.29 -22.77
CA LEU A 293 52.12 -14.96 -22.71
C LEU A 293 51.68 -14.26 -24.00
N ASN A 294 52.53 -13.35 -24.50
CA ASN A 294 52.37 -12.64 -25.75
C ASN A 294 53.74 -12.45 -26.44
N THR A 295 53.74 -12.44 -27.77
CA THR A 295 54.93 -12.21 -28.60
C THR A 295 54.91 -10.89 -29.36
N GLY A 296 53.91 -10.02 -29.09
CA GLY A 296 53.61 -8.84 -29.88
C GLY A 296 52.81 -9.16 -31.14
N GLU A 297 53.22 -10.19 -31.89
CA GLU A 297 52.50 -10.66 -33.08
C GLU A 297 51.31 -11.56 -32.73
N ARG A 298 51.41 -12.30 -31.62
CA ARG A 298 50.42 -13.32 -31.25
C ARG A 298 50.25 -13.44 -29.73
N GLN A 299 49.00 -13.34 -29.28
CA GLN A 299 48.58 -13.68 -27.92
C GLN A 299 48.55 -15.20 -27.77
N HIS A 300 49.28 -15.75 -26.80
CA HIS A 300 49.33 -17.20 -26.54
C HIS A 300 48.51 -17.63 -25.32
N ALA A 301 48.31 -16.73 -24.36
CA ALA A 301 47.60 -17.01 -23.11
C ALA A 301 46.59 -15.91 -22.74
N TRP A 302 45.48 -16.30 -22.10
CA TRP A 302 44.46 -15.40 -21.57
C TRP A 302 43.63 -16.13 -20.51
N TRP A 303 42.78 -15.41 -19.80
CA TRP A 303 41.78 -16.00 -18.91
C TRP A 303 40.39 -15.52 -19.29
N LEU A 304 39.35 -16.26 -18.90
CA LEU A 304 37.95 -15.87 -19.14
C LEU A 304 37.35 -15.30 -17.87
N ASP A 305 36.66 -14.17 -18.03
CA ASP A 305 35.88 -13.55 -16.96
C ASP A 305 34.59 -14.34 -16.66
N ARG A 306 33.79 -13.84 -15.71
CA ARG A 306 32.51 -14.45 -15.32
C ARG A 306 31.47 -14.55 -16.43
N ASP A 307 31.59 -13.72 -17.47
CA ASP A 307 30.69 -13.68 -18.62
C ASP A 307 31.27 -14.45 -19.82
N GLY A 308 32.48 -15.00 -19.68
CA GLY A 308 33.17 -15.78 -20.70
C GLY A 308 34.01 -14.94 -21.67
N ASN A 309 34.20 -13.64 -21.43
CA ASN A 309 35.02 -12.80 -22.30
C ASN A 309 36.51 -13.00 -21.99
N PRO A 310 37.38 -13.01 -23.02
CA PRO A 310 38.81 -13.17 -22.85
C PRO A 310 39.46 -11.90 -22.29
N GLN A 311 40.31 -12.08 -21.29
CA GLN A 311 41.08 -11.05 -20.60
C GLN A 311 42.58 -11.36 -20.70
N VAL A 312 43.38 -10.38 -21.10
CA VAL A 312 44.81 -10.55 -21.43
C VAL A 312 45.76 -9.89 -20.43
N TYR A 313 45.24 -9.18 -19.44
CA TYR A 313 46.04 -8.58 -18.37
C TYR A 313 46.22 -9.55 -17.21
N TRP A 314 47.36 -9.45 -16.52
CA TRP A 314 47.76 -10.38 -15.45
C TRP A 314 47.89 -9.70 -14.08
N ASP A 315 47.55 -8.41 -13.97
CA ASP A 315 47.47 -7.67 -12.70
C ASP A 315 46.49 -6.48 -12.81
N GLY A 316 45.76 -6.20 -11.73
CA GLY A 316 44.86 -5.06 -11.59
C GLY A 316 43.52 -5.20 -12.31
N SER A 317 43.14 -4.18 -13.08
CA SER A 317 41.84 -4.08 -13.75
C SER A 317 41.94 -3.56 -15.20
N ASN A 318 42.94 -4.02 -15.93
CA ASN A 318 43.35 -3.46 -17.22
C ASN A 318 42.75 -4.22 -18.42
N GLY A 319 41.41 -4.29 -18.51
CA GLY A 319 40.60 -5.19 -19.36
C GLY A 319 40.95 -5.39 -20.85
N GLU A 320 41.88 -4.63 -21.43
CA GLU A 320 42.18 -4.67 -22.86
C GLU A 320 43.68 -4.59 -23.18
N LYS A 321 44.54 -4.44 -22.17
CA LYS A 321 45.98 -4.26 -22.37
C LYS A 321 46.73 -5.48 -21.86
N HIS A 322 47.52 -6.13 -22.73
CA HIS A 322 48.45 -7.16 -22.29
C HIS A 322 49.52 -6.53 -21.41
N VAL A 323 49.38 -6.71 -20.10
CA VAL A 323 50.25 -6.11 -19.10
C VAL A 323 50.33 -6.99 -17.86
N CYS A 324 51.52 -7.08 -17.27
CA CYS A 324 51.76 -7.75 -16.01
C CYS A 324 52.19 -6.74 -14.94
N ARG A 325 52.21 -7.17 -13.67
CA ARG A 325 52.63 -6.32 -12.54
C ARG A 325 53.98 -5.65 -12.77
N CYS A 326 54.94 -6.37 -13.34
CA CYS A 326 56.27 -5.83 -13.58
C CYS A 326 56.27 -4.73 -14.65
N GLY A 327 55.41 -4.84 -15.66
CA GLY A 327 55.25 -3.86 -16.73
C GLY A 327 54.61 -2.58 -16.22
N LEU A 328 53.65 -2.69 -15.30
CA LEU A 328 53.05 -1.53 -14.61
C LEU A 328 54.05 -0.84 -13.68
N SER A 329 54.92 -1.61 -13.03
CA SER A 329 55.92 -1.11 -12.08
C SER A 329 57.25 -0.73 -12.74
N ASN A 330 57.35 -0.88 -14.07
CA ASN A 330 58.56 -0.65 -14.87
C ASN A 330 59.82 -1.36 -14.33
N ASN A 331 59.65 -2.58 -13.82
CA ASN A 331 60.70 -3.38 -13.20
C ASN A 331 60.77 -4.83 -13.75
N CYS A 332 60.23 -5.08 -14.94
CA CYS A 332 60.48 -6.35 -15.64
C CYS A 332 61.98 -6.53 -15.92
N THR A 333 62.43 -7.78 -16.00
CA THR A 333 63.81 -8.15 -16.32
C THR A 333 64.26 -7.50 -17.64
N ASP A 334 63.40 -7.56 -18.65
CA ASP A 334 63.52 -6.76 -19.86
C ASP A 334 62.51 -5.61 -19.83
N LYS A 335 63.00 -4.38 -19.68
CA LYS A 335 62.16 -3.18 -19.58
C LYS A 335 61.43 -2.83 -20.88
N ALA A 336 61.82 -3.42 -22.02
CA ALA A 336 61.12 -3.21 -23.29
C ALA A 336 59.86 -4.08 -23.41
N LEU A 337 59.67 -5.06 -22.51
CA LEU A 337 58.57 -6.02 -22.56
C LEU A 337 57.54 -5.76 -21.45
N PRO A 338 56.25 -6.04 -21.71
CA PRO A 338 55.18 -5.79 -20.75
C PRO A 338 55.08 -6.83 -19.62
N CYS A 339 55.74 -7.98 -19.78
CA CYS A 339 55.76 -9.11 -18.85
C CYS A 339 57.13 -9.83 -18.92
N ASN A 340 57.57 -10.43 -17.81
CA ASN A 340 58.84 -11.17 -17.76
C ASN A 340 58.84 -12.37 -18.71
N CYS A 341 57.72 -13.09 -18.76
CA CYS A 341 57.58 -14.29 -19.59
C CYS A 341 57.58 -14.01 -21.09
N ASP A 342 57.31 -12.78 -21.52
CA ASP A 342 57.32 -12.45 -22.95
C ASP A 342 58.73 -12.49 -23.55
N ALA A 343 59.77 -12.44 -22.71
CA ALA A 343 61.17 -12.54 -23.13
C ALA A 343 61.54 -13.93 -23.69
N LYS A 344 60.72 -14.96 -23.45
CA LYS A 344 61.01 -16.37 -23.80
C LYS A 344 62.40 -16.82 -23.34
N ALA A 345 62.83 -16.34 -22.18
CA ALA A 345 64.17 -16.62 -21.69
C ALA A 345 64.39 -18.14 -21.53
N PRO A 346 65.59 -18.68 -21.81
CA PRO A 346 65.95 -20.07 -21.55
C PRO A 346 66.23 -20.35 -20.06
N GLN A 347 65.46 -19.70 -19.18
CA GLN A 347 65.47 -19.82 -17.74
C GLN A 347 64.04 -19.63 -17.22
N TRP A 348 63.82 -19.93 -15.94
CA TRP A 348 62.52 -19.72 -15.32
C TRP A 348 62.27 -18.24 -15.05
N GLU A 349 61.25 -17.70 -15.69
CA GLU A 349 60.70 -16.37 -15.43
C GLU A 349 59.30 -16.50 -14.83
N SER A 350 58.81 -15.43 -14.22
CA SER A 350 57.52 -15.41 -13.54
C SER A 350 56.81 -14.09 -13.68
N ASP A 351 55.51 -14.16 -13.96
CA ASP A 351 54.57 -13.05 -13.87
C ASP A 351 53.47 -13.42 -12.88
N SER A 352 53.34 -12.62 -11.83
CA SER A 352 52.30 -12.78 -10.81
C SER A 352 51.56 -11.47 -10.60
N GLY A 353 50.25 -11.55 -10.40
CA GLY A 353 49.44 -10.39 -10.11
C GLY A 353 48.08 -10.69 -9.49
N ALA A 354 47.45 -9.63 -9.00
CA ALA A 354 46.16 -9.67 -8.34
C ALA A 354 45.12 -9.06 -9.27
N ILE A 355 44.18 -9.86 -9.77
CA ILE A 355 43.06 -9.36 -10.54
C ILE A 355 42.07 -8.72 -9.59
N THR A 356 41.87 -7.40 -9.71
CA THR A 356 40.99 -6.60 -8.84
C THR A 356 39.74 -6.10 -9.53
N ASN A 357 39.59 -6.38 -10.84
CA ASN A 357 38.42 -5.98 -11.59
C ASN A 357 37.16 -6.74 -11.13
N ARG A 358 36.34 -6.07 -10.30
CA ARG A 358 35.11 -6.63 -9.75
C ARG A 358 34.10 -7.03 -10.83
N THR A 359 34.11 -6.39 -12.00
CA THR A 359 33.17 -6.73 -13.08
C THR A 359 33.58 -7.96 -13.86
N ALA A 360 34.86 -8.34 -13.82
CA ALA A 360 35.39 -9.52 -14.51
C ALA A 360 35.51 -10.74 -13.59
N LEU A 361 35.77 -10.55 -12.30
CA LEU A 361 35.89 -11.64 -11.33
C LEU A 361 34.57 -12.41 -11.14
N PRO A 362 34.62 -13.71 -10.78
CA PRO A 362 35.82 -14.54 -10.64
C PRO A 362 36.38 -15.03 -11.99
N ILE A 363 37.65 -15.46 -12.01
CA ILE A 363 38.26 -16.10 -13.19
C ILE A 363 37.60 -17.48 -13.40
N THR A 364 36.96 -17.69 -14.55
CA THR A 364 36.20 -18.94 -14.81
C THR A 364 37.02 -19.97 -15.57
N GLU A 365 38.01 -19.54 -16.34
CA GLU A 365 38.80 -20.45 -17.18
C GLU A 365 40.17 -19.87 -17.55
N LEU A 366 41.20 -20.71 -17.57
CA LEU A 366 42.56 -20.35 -18.00
C LEU A 366 42.88 -20.97 -19.37
N ARG A 367 43.58 -20.20 -20.20
CA ARG A 367 44.01 -20.56 -21.55
C ARG A 367 45.50 -20.32 -21.68
N PHE A 368 46.26 -21.35 -22.03
CA PHE A 368 47.69 -21.27 -22.28
C PHE A 368 48.07 -21.94 -23.61
N GLY A 369 49.21 -21.55 -24.17
CA GLY A 369 49.66 -22.03 -25.47
C GLY A 369 51.10 -21.62 -25.76
N GLY A 370 51.59 -21.93 -26.96
CA GLY A 370 52.96 -21.57 -27.37
C GLY A 370 54.08 -22.50 -26.87
N LEU A 371 53.72 -23.70 -26.38
CA LEU A 371 54.65 -24.77 -25.99
C LEU A 371 54.78 -25.79 -27.15
N GLN A 372 55.39 -25.37 -28.24
CA GLN A 372 55.60 -26.17 -29.45
C GLN A 372 56.82 -27.11 -29.36
N PHE A 373 57.85 -26.73 -28.60
CA PHE A 373 59.14 -27.42 -28.57
C PHE A 373 59.38 -28.14 -27.24
N THR A 374 60.13 -29.26 -27.28
CA THR A 374 60.36 -30.16 -26.14
C THR A 374 61.07 -29.52 -24.94
N GLY A 375 61.80 -28.43 -25.15
CA GLY A 375 62.48 -27.67 -24.09
C GLY A 375 61.56 -26.68 -23.35
N GLN A 376 60.38 -26.37 -23.90
CA GLN A 376 59.48 -25.37 -23.32
C GLN A 376 58.68 -25.96 -22.17
N LYS A 377 58.57 -25.20 -21.08
CA LYS A 377 57.84 -25.61 -19.88
C LYS A 377 57.08 -24.42 -19.34
N ALA A 378 55.91 -24.67 -18.77
CA ALA A 378 55.18 -23.66 -18.04
C ALA A 378 54.35 -24.30 -16.94
N LYS A 379 54.00 -23.50 -15.94
CA LYS A 379 53.06 -23.86 -14.88
C LYS A 379 52.30 -22.62 -14.43
N TYR A 380 51.16 -22.82 -13.81
CA TYR A 380 50.35 -21.73 -13.28
C TYR A 380 49.87 -22.03 -11.87
N THR A 381 49.57 -20.97 -11.13
CA THR A 381 48.85 -21.04 -9.86
C THR A 381 47.72 -20.03 -9.89
N LEU A 382 46.53 -20.43 -9.43
CA LEU A 382 45.36 -19.56 -9.29
C LEU A 382 44.92 -19.61 -7.82
N GLY A 383 44.82 -18.44 -7.20
CA GLY A 383 44.32 -18.27 -5.84
C GLY A 383 42.79 -18.26 -5.79
N GLY A 384 42.26 -18.41 -4.58
CA GLY A 384 40.82 -18.27 -4.34
C GLY A 384 40.33 -16.83 -4.56
N LEU A 385 39.04 -16.67 -4.83
CA LEU A 385 38.41 -15.35 -4.88
C LEU A 385 38.33 -14.79 -3.46
N ALA A 386 39.14 -13.78 -3.15
CA ALA A 386 39.20 -13.14 -1.85
C ALA A 386 38.42 -11.82 -1.86
N CYS A 387 37.44 -11.67 -0.98
CA CYS A 387 36.61 -10.47 -0.87
C CYS A 387 36.58 -9.96 0.57
N LYS A 388 36.67 -8.63 0.76
CA LYS A 388 36.77 -7.99 2.07
C LYS A 388 36.06 -6.65 2.16
N GLY A 389 35.69 -6.30 3.39
CA GLY A 389 34.94 -5.08 3.72
C GLY A 389 33.48 -5.14 3.25
N LYS A 390 32.61 -4.29 3.80
CA LYS A 390 31.22 -4.14 3.37
C LYS A 390 31.14 -2.99 2.37
N ALA A 391 30.56 -3.23 1.19
CA ALA A 391 30.28 -2.15 0.25
C ALA A 391 29.38 -1.11 0.94
N PRO A 392 29.61 0.20 0.75
CA PRO A 392 28.71 1.22 1.28
C PRO A 392 27.32 0.98 0.69
N SER A 393 26.40 0.48 1.51
CA SER A 393 24.98 0.44 1.16
C SER A 393 24.53 1.88 1.07
N ALA A 394 24.08 2.31 -0.11
CA ALA A 394 23.24 3.49 -0.18
C ALA A 394 22.15 3.34 0.91
N GLU A 395 21.91 4.38 1.70
CA GLU A 395 20.84 4.46 2.70
C GLU A 395 19.44 4.44 2.07
N ASN A 396 19.29 3.73 0.95
CA ASN A 396 18.04 3.57 0.25
C ASN A 396 17.29 2.38 0.86
N PRO A 397 15.99 2.55 1.13
CA PRO A 397 15.09 1.44 1.40
C PRO A 397 15.23 0.37 0.31
N ALA A 398 15.12 -0.89 0.70
CA ALA A 398 15.29 -2.01 -0.22
C ALA A 398 14.31 -1.89 -1.41
N GLU A 399 14.80 -2.02 -2.64
CA GLU A 399 14.00 -1.80 -3.86
C GLU A 399 13.14 -3.01 -4.23
N SER A 400 13.47 -4.21 -3.71
CA SER A 400 12.82 -5.49 -4.02
C SER A 400 13.12 -6.57 -2.98
N CYS A 401 12.37 -7.67 -3.01
CA CYS A 401 12.66 -8.90 -2.25
C CYS A 401 14.08 -9.42 -2.53
N SER A 402 14.58 -9.31 -3.77
CA SER A 402 15.95 -9.72 -4.11
C SER A 402 16.99 -8.83 -3.43
N SER A 403 16.73 -7.54 -3.32
CA SER A 403 17.60 -6.62 -2.57
C SER A 403 17.57 -6.88 -1.05
N LEU A 404 16.39 -7.18 -0.48
CA LEU A 404 16.24 -7.60 0.91
C LEU A 404 17.02 -8.89 1.17
N ARG A 405 16.89 -9.87 0.28
CA ARG A 405 17.60 -11.14 0.38
C ARG A 405 19.12 -10.95 0.36
N ARG A 406 19.62 -10.12 -0.56
CA ARG A 406 21.04 -9.73 -0.60
C ARG A 406 21.47 -8.96 0.66
N ALA A 407 20.59 -8.18 1.27
CA ALA A 407 20.84 -7.50 2.55
C ALA A 407 20.81 -8.45 3.77
N GLY A 408 20.54 -9.75 3.58
CA GLY A 408 20.54 -10.76 4.63
C GLY A 408 19.15 -11.12 5.17
N HIS A 409 18.07 -10.65 4.56
CA HIS A 409 16.71 -11.06 4.92
C HIS A 409 16.41 -12.44 4.30
N THR A 410 16.36 -13.47 5.13
CA THR A 410 16.18 -14.87 4.70
C THR A 410 14.80 -15.45 5.02
N ARG A 411 13.94 -14.69 5.70
CA ARG A 411 12.61 -15.16 6.11
C ARG A 411 11.56 -14.74 5.10
N SER A 412 10.64 -15.63 4.82
CA SER A 412 9.46 -15.32 4.02
C SER A 412 8.50 -14.48 4.84
N GLY A 413 7.87 -13.50 4.21
CA GLY A 413 6.98 -12.58 4.91
C GLY A 413 6.67 -11.32 4.11
N TYR A 414 5.94 -10.41 4.75
CA TYR A 414 5.62 -9.12 4.17
C TYR A 414 6.75 -8.14 4.47
N TYR A 415 7.22 -7.47 3.42
CA TYR A 415 8.30 -6.50 3.50
C TYR A 415 7.91 -5.19 2.84
N LEU A 416 8.52 -4.11 3.30
CA LEU A 416 8.44 -2.81 2.68
C LEU A 416 9.55 -2.67 1.66
N VAL A 417 9.17 -2.38 0.42
CA VAL A 417 10.11 -2.11 -0.68
C VAL A 417 9.80 -0.76 -1.32
N GLN A 418 10.83 -0.07 -1.80
CA GLN A 418 10.70 1.25 -2.42
C GLN A 418 11.13 1.22 -3.88
N GLU A 419 10.31 0.61 -4.73
CA GLU A 419 10.64 0.38 -6.14
C GLU A 419 10.77 1.69 -6.96
N LYS A 420 10.21 2.82 -6.48
CA LYS A 420 10.14 4.11 -7.20
C LYS A 420 10.45 5.38 -6.40
N LYS A 421 11.30 5.34 -5.37
CA LYS A 421 11.74 6.49 -4.52
C LYS A 421 10.66 7.39 -3.87
N GLU A 422 9.38 7.27 -4.23
CA GLU A 422 8.29 8.12 -3.76
C GLU A 422 7.22 7.34 -2.99
N ARG A 423 7.26 6.00 -3.04
CA ARG A 423 6.23 5.13 -2.46
C ARG A 423 6.82 3.85 -1.87
N LEU A 424 6.34 3.49 -0.67
CA LEU A 424 6.63 2.20 -0.05
C LEU A 424 5.52 1.22 -0.41
N ASP A 425 5.89 0.12 -1.03
CA ASP A 425 5.00 -0.98 -1.36
C ASP A 425 5.16 -2.11 -0.36
N VAL A 426 4.04 -2.72 0.04
CA VAL A 426 4.05 -3.94 0.83
C VAL A 426 4.08 -5.11 -0.14
N VAL A 427 5.17 -5.86 -0.16
CA VAL A 427 5.31 -7.05 -1.00
C VAL A 427 5.41 -8.29 -0.11
N LEU A 428 4.84 -9.40 -0.58
CA LEU A 428 5.11 -10.71 0.02
C LEU A 428 6.38 -11.26 -0.64
N CYS A 429 7.45 -11.37 0.15
CA CYS A 429 8.67 -12.04 -0.25
C CYS A 429 8.62 -13.50 0.22
N ARG A 430 8.69 -14.42 -0.73
CA ARG A 430 8.84 -15.85 -0.49
C ARG A 430 10.31 -16.23 -0.64
N MET A 431 11.07 -16.03 0.44
CA MET A 431 12.52 -16.24 0.45
C MET A 431 12.93 -17.71 0.28
N GLU A 432 11.97 -18.62 0.34
CA GLU A 432 12.10 -20.04 0.03
C GLU A 432 12.15 -20.34 -1.48
N PHE A 433 11.86 -19.36 -2.34
CA PHE A 433 11.91 -19.47 -3.81
C PHE A 433 13.19 -18.81 -4.37
N GLU A 434 13.61 -19.20 -5.58
CA GLU A 434 14.70 -18.53 -6.29
C GLU A 434 14.25 -17.15 -6.81
N ASP A 435 15.18 -16.20 -7.00
CA ASP A 435 14.84 -14.82 -7.46
C ASP A 435 14.06 -14.84 -8.79
N SER A 436 14.34 -15.82 -9.64
CA SER A 436 13.74 -15.99 -10.96
C SER A 436 12.37 -16.67 -10.93
N ASP A 437 11.97 -17.24 -9.79
CA ASP A 437 10.75 -18.04 -9.72
C ASP A 437 9.51 -17.14 -9.71
N ALA A 438 8.49 -17.57 -10.47
CA ALA A 438 7.19 -16.94 -10.42
C ALA A 438 6.65 -17.00 -8.98
N GLY A 439 6.44 -15.82 -8.40
CA GLY A 439 5.93 -15.69 -7.04
C GLY A 439 6.98 -15.52 -5.94
N PHE A 440 8.28 -15.43 -6.25
CA PHE A 440 9.32 -15.03 -5.28
C PHE A 440 8.99 -13.67 -4.63
N GLN A 441 8.56 -12.71 -5.44
CA GLN A 441 7.96 -11.46 -4.99
C GLN A 441 6.51 -11.41 -5.49
N THR A 442 5.58 -11.11 -4.58
CA THR A 442 4.18 -10.86 -4.94
C THR A 442 3.78 -9.47 -4.47
N ASP A 443 3.30 -8.63 -5.39
CA ASP A 443 2.67 -7.36 -5.04
C ASP A 443 1.35 -7.65 -4.31
N THR A 444 1.21 -7.12 -3.10
CA THR A 444 -0.03 -7.28 -2.32
C THR A 444 -1.08 -6.24 -2.69
N GLY A 445 -0.71 -5.22 -3.46
CA GLY A 445 -1.52 -4.04 -3.72
C GLY A 445 -1.64 -3.08 -2.53
N ALA A 446 -1.14 -3.46 -1.35
CA ALA A 446 -1.10 -2.60 -0.17
C ALA A 446 0.10 -1.64 -0.25
N ARG A 447 -0.18 -0.36 0.01
CA ARG A 447 0.73 0.75 -0.24
C ARG A 447 0.84 1.57 1.03
N ILE A 448 2.06 1.78 1.50
CA ILE A 448 2.33 2.72 2.59
C ILE A 448 2.76 4.03 1.95
N VAL A 449 1.90 5.02 2.12
CA VAL A 449 2.15 6.39 1.69
C VAL A 449 3.04 7.02 2.76
N ALA A 450 4.35 6.91 2.56
CA ALA A 450 5.37 7.37 3.50
C ALA A 450 5.35 8.90 3.73
N LYS A 451 4.66 9.65 2.86
CA LYS A 451 4.45 11.10 2.94
C LYS A 451 2.98 11.39 2.64
N GLY A 452 2.28 12.09 3.54
CA GLY A 452 0.86 12.43 3.36
C GLY A 452 0.58 13.12 2.03
N VAL A 453 -0.68 13.08 1.55
CA VAL A 453 -1.10 13.94 0.43
C VAL A 453 -1.26 15.33 0.98
N TYR A 454 -0.80 16.37 0.32
CA TYR A 454 -1.11 17.77 0.65
C TYR A 454 -0.58 18.65 -0.47
N PHE A 455 -1.26 19.76 -0.71
CA PHE A 455 -0.88 20.66 -1.78
C PHE A 455 -1.32 22.09 -1.47
N ASP A 456 -0.80 23.04 -2.23
CA ASP A 456 -1.39 24.37 -2.37
C ASP A 456 -1.57 24.66 -3.86
N ALA A 457 -2.46 25.59 -4.19
CA ALA A 457 -2.61 26.04 -5.57
C ALA A 457 -3.07 27.51 -5.57
N TYR A 458 -2.54 28.30 -6.49
CA TYR A 458 -2.80 29.74 -6.52
C TYR A 458 -3.02 30.26 -7.94
N ILE A 459 -3.74 31.38 -8.02
CA ILE A 459 -3.88 32.19 -9.24
C ILE A 459 -3.16 33.53 -9.06
N LYS A 460 -2.51 34.03 -10.11
CA LYS A 460 -1.76 35.30 -10.13
C LYS A 460 -2.56 36.45 -10.76
N SER A 461 -3.67 36.15 -11.44
CA SER A 461 -4.48 37.13 -12.19
C SER A 461 -5.97 36.94 -11.93
N GLU A 462 -6.76 37.92 -12.35
CA GLU A 462 -8.22 37.86 -12.30
C GLU A 462 -8.76 36.73 -13.19
N TRP A 463 -9.77 36.02 -12.70
CA TRP A 463 -10.48 34.94 -13.39
C TRP A 463 -11.97 35.29 -13.48
N GLU A 464 -12.48 35.36 -14.71
CA GLU A 464 -13.87 35.76 -15.00
C GLU A 464 -14.66 34.69 -15.77
N GLU A 465 -13.97 33.65 -16.26
CA GLU A 465 -14.62 32.60 -17.05
C GLU A 465 -15.39 31.63 -16.13
N ILE A 466 -16.69 31.49 -16.37
CA ILE A 466 -17.52 30.51 -15.66
C ILE A 466 -17.00 29.12 -16.01
N GLY A 467 -16.51 28.40 -15.01
CA GLY A 467 -15.79 27.15 -15.27
C GLY A 467 -15.00 26.65 -14.08
N VAL A 468 -14.27 25.56 -14.31
CA VAL A 468 -13.25 25.08 -13.37
C VAL A 468 -12.10 26.08 -13.39
N ILE A 469 -11.71 26.54 -12.21
CA ILE A 469 -10.59 27.47 -12.07
C ILE A 469 -9.29 26.68 -12.16
N SER A 470 -8.49 26.93 -13.21
CA SER A 470 -7.10 26.46 -13.28
C SER A 470 -6.17 27.38 -12.49
N TYR A 471 -5.04 26.85 -12.07
CA TYR A 471 -4.06 27.53 -11.22
C TYR A 471 -2.78 27.85 -11.99
N ASN A 472 -2.13 28.95 -11.63
CA ASN A 472 -0.85 29.32 -12.21
C ASN A 472 0.29 28.42 -11.71
N GLY A 473 0.12 27.77 -10.55
CA GLY A 473 1.10 26.85 -9.99
C GLY A 473 0.72 26.35 -8.59
N THR A 474 1.64 25.57 -8.03
CA THR A 474 1.61 25.01 -6.67
C THR A 474 3.00 25.21 -6.06
N GLU A 475 3.14 25.67 -4.81
CA GLU A 475 4.44 25.65 -4.12
C GLU A 475 4.79 24.23 -3.63
N VAL A 476 3.76 23.48 -3.24
CA VAL A 476 3.80 22.14 -2.68
C VAL A 476 2.70 21.30 -3.34
N ASN A 477 3.05 20.10 -3.80
CA ASN A 477 2.09 19.15 -4.36
C ASN A 477 2.52 17.71 -4.05
N ILE A 478 2.56 17.38 -2.76
CA ILE A 478 3.01 16.07 -2.30
C ILE A 478 1.89 15.05 -2.51
N GLY A 479 2.26 13.93 -3.14
CA GLY A 479 1.31 12.91 -3.60
C GLY A 479 0.79 13.14 -5.03
N ASN A 480 1.23 14.21 -5.71
CA ASN A 480 0.93 14.53 -7.11
C ASN A 480 -0.57 14.43 -7.47
N GLY A 481 -1.44 14.81 -6.53
CA GLY A 481 -2.88 14.72 -6.71
C GLY A 481 -3.48 15.93 -7.43
N MET A 482 -2.89 17.12 -7.29
CA MET A 482 -3.37 18.35 -7.93
C MET A 482 -2.71 18.55 -9.29
N ASP A 483 -3.51 18.76 -10.34
CA ASP A 483 -3.04 19.27 -11.62
C ASP A 483 -3.40 20.75 -11.74
N PRO A 484 -2.42 21.68 -11.61
CA PRO A 484 -2.70 23.10 -11.65
C PRO A 484 -3.21 23.55 -13.02
N SER A 485 -2.78 22.91 -14.11
CA SER A 485 -3.18 23.30 -15.47
C SER A 485 -4.66 23.05 -15.73
N THR A 486 -5.23 22.02 -15.10
CA THR A 486 -6.65 21.69 -15.23
C THR A 486 -7.49 22.16 -14.04
N GLY A 487 -6.87 22.50 -12.91
CA GLY A 487 -7.57 22.86 -11.67
C GLY A 487 -8.19 21.67 -10.93
N ILE A 488 -7.81 20.43 -11.31
CA ILE A 488 -8.44 19.21 -10.83
C ILE A 488 -7.50 18.47 -9.89
N PHE A 489 -7.98 18.24 -8.66
CA PHE A 489 -7.41 17.26 -7.76
C PHE A 489 -7.96 15.87 -8.06
N THR A 490 -7.10 14.88 -8.24
CA THR A 490 -7.47 13.46 -8.36
C THR A 490 -6.96 12.71 -7.13
N ALA A 491 -7.88 12.11 -6.37
CA ALA A 491 -7.54 11.38 -5.14
C ALA A 491 -6.58 10.22 -5.44
N PRO A 492 -5.34 10.24 -4.92
CA PRO A 492 -4.36 9.18 -5.16
C PRO A 492 -4.57 7.95 -4.28
N LEU A 493 -5.49 8.03 -3.32
CA LEU A 493 -5.80 6.97 -2.35
C LEU A 493 -7.21 7.11 -1.76
N ASP A 494 -7.73 6.02 -1.21
CA ASP A 494 -8.96 6.02 -0.42
C ASP A 494 -8.71 6.74 0.91
N GLY A 495 -9.61 7.64 1.31
CA GLY A 495 -9.45 8.35 2.58
C GLY A 495 -10.46 9.47 2.82
N ILE A 496 -10.30 10.15 3.95
CA ILE A 496 -10.98 11.42 4.24
C ILE A 496 -9.98 12.55 3.99
N TYR A 497 -10.43 13.54 3.23
CA TYR A 497 -9.61 14.66 2.76
C TYR A 497 -10.21 15.96 3.27
N ALA A 498 -9.38 16.86 3.78
CA ALA A 498 -9.79 18.21 4.17
C ALA A 498 -9.44 19.20 3.05
N PHE A 499 -10.49 19.83 2.50
CA PHE A 499 -10.37 20.84 1.46
C PHE A 499 -10.58 22.22 2.06
N HIS A 500 -9.52 23.04 2.09
CA HIS A 500 -9.58 24.44 2.49
C HIS A 500 -9.47 25.29 1.23
N PHE A 501 -10.47 26.11 0.94
CA PHE A 501 -10.45 26.99 -0.23
C PHE A 501 -10.94 28.38 0.11
N HIS A 502 -10.26 29.37 -0.47
CA HIS A 502 -10.47 30.79 -0.22
C HIS A 502 -10.51 31.52 -1.56
N TYR A 503 -11.30 32.59 -1.64
CA TYR A 503 -11.27 33.49 -2.78
C TYR A 503 -11.54 34.93 -2.36
N LEU A 504 -10.99 35.88 -3.13
CA LEU A 504 -11.23 37.31 -2.99
C LEU A 504 -12.25 37.78 -4.04
N GLY A 505 -13.44 38.17 -3.57
CA GLY A 505 -14.45 38.84 -4.38
C GLY A 505 -14.14 40.33 -4.52
N ARG A 506 -14.40 40.91 -5.69
CA ARG A 506 -14.18 42.34 -5.96
C ARG A 506 -15.46 43.14 -5.77
N TYR A 507 -15.32 44.35 -5.23
CA TYR A 507 -16.37 45.37 -5.29
C TYR A 507 -16.93 45.51 -6.71
N GLY A 508 -18.26 45.53 -6.82
CA GLY A 508 -19.00 45.69 -8.07
C GLY A 508 -19.44 44.40 -8.76
N SER A 509 -19.15 43.22 -8.21
CA SER A 509 -19.64 41.93 -8.76
C SER A 509 -19.96 40.92 -7.66
N ASP A 510 -21.21 40.45 -7.63
CA ASP A 510 -21.55 39.26 -6.85
C ASP A 510 -20.76 38.07 -7.39
N THR A 511 -20.16 37.29 -6.50
CA THR A 511 -19.31 36.16 -6.87
C THR A 511 -19.73 34.91 -6.12
N ARG A 512 -19.78 33.77 -6.82
CA ARG A 512 -20.09 32.47 -6.22
C ARG A 512 -19.16 31.39 -6.74
N VAL A 513 -18.53 30.70 -5.80
CA VAL A 513 -17.58 29.61 -6.08
C VAL A 513 -18.05 28.33 -5.39
N HIS A 514 -17.96 27.21 -6.08
CA HIS A 514 -18.31 25.89 -5.59
C HIS A 514 -17.08 25.00 -5.43
N LEU A 515 -17.03 24.23 -4.34
CA LEU A 515 -16.19 23.04 -4.28
C LEU A 515 -17.02 21.85 -4.76
N ARG A 516 -16.55 21.12 -5.78
CA ARG A 516 -17.27 20.00 -6.37
C ARG A 516 -16.50 18.70 -6.21
N LYS A 517 -17.21 17.61 -5.92
CA LYS A 517 -16.70 16.23 -6.00
C LYS A 517 -17.35 15.56 -7.19
N ASN A 518 -16.55 15.09 -8.15
CA ASN A 518 -17.03 14.48 -9.40
C ASN A 518 -18.13 15.36 -10.04
N GLN A 519 -17.87 16.67 -10.14
CA GLN A 519 -18.80 17.68 -10.68
C GLN A 519 -20.10 17.91 -9.87
N VAL A 520 -20.25 17.30 -8.70
CA VAL A 520 -21.38 17.53 -7.78
C VAL A 520 -20.96 18.50 -6.68
N ASN A 521 -21.71 19.60 -6.51
CA ASN A 521 -21.47 20.61 -5.48
C ASN A 521 -21.46 20.01 -4.06
N LYS A 522 -20.42 20.32 -3.28
CA LYS A 522 -20.24 19.93 -1.88
C LYS A 522 -20.10 21.11 -0.94
N GLY A 523 -19.68 22.27 -1.46
CA GLY A 523 -19.66 23.53 -0.75
C GLY A 523 -19.84 24.71 -1.68
N ALA A 524 -20.17 25.85 -1.10
CA ALA A 524 -20.34 27.10 -1.83
C ALA A 524 -19.90 28.27 -0.96
N LEU A 525 -19.21 29.22 -1.57
CA LEU A 525 -18.82 30.49 -0.97
C LEU A 525 -19.42 31.62 -1.81
N PHE A 526 -19.91 32.68 -1.17
CA PHE A 526 -20.55 33.82 -1.80
C PHE A 526 -19.98 35.13 -1.26
N ALA A 527 -19.65 36.06 -2.16
CA ALA A 527 -19.18 37.39 -1.85
C ALA A 527 -20.12 38.41 -2.51
N SER A 528 -20.50 39.43 -1.75
CA SER A 528 -21.41 40.48 -2.20
C SER A 528 -20.68 41.53 -3.03
N GLN A 529 -21.33 42.06 -4.06
CA GLN A 529 -20.84 43.19 -4.85
C GLN A 529 -20.55 44.47 -4.02
N ASN A 530 -21.06 44.58 -2.80
CA ASN A 530 -20.95 45.78 -1.99
C ASN A 530 -19.59 45.96 -1.30
N TYR A 531 -18.77 44.91 -1.25
CA TYR A 531 -17.51 44.91 -0.51
C TYR A 531 -16.45 44.10 -1.27
N THR A 532 -15.19 44.43 -1.06
CA THR A 532 -14.08 43.54 -1.42
C THR A 532 -13.87 42.59 -0.25
N GLU A 533 -14.26 41.32 -0.42
CA GLU A 533 -14.34 40.34 0.67
C GLU A 533 -13.51 39.09 0.37
N VAL A 534 -12.75 38.63 1.36
CA VAL A 534 -12.15 37.30 1.34
C VAL A 534 -13.16 36.33 1.96
N SER A 535 -13.60 35.36 1.17
CA SER A 535 -14.44 34.25 1.63
C SER A 535 -13.62 32.97 1.70
N GLY A 536 -13.83 32.15 2.73
CA GLY A 536 -13.09 30.91 2.93
C GLY A 536 -13.89 29.81 3.63
N GLN A 537 -13.67 28.54 3.26
CA GLN A 537 -14.32 27.40 3.89
C GLN A 537 -13.41 26.17 3.92
N ALA A 538 -13.55 25.36 4.98
CA ALA A 538 -12.97 24.03 5.11
C ALA A 538 -14.05 22.95 4.99
N ILE A 539 -13.82 21.92 4.17
CA ILE A 539 -14.78 20.85 3.89
C ILE A 539 -14.09 19.49 3.96
N LEU A 540 -14.65 18.56 4.72
CA LEU A 540 -14.19 17.17 4.76
C LEU A 540 -14.93 16.33 3.70
N LEU A 541 -14.18 15.65 2.84
CA LEU A 541 -14.71 14.75 1.82
C LEU A 541 -14.14 13.35 1.98
N SER A 542 -15.00 12.34 2.07
CA SER A 542 -14.59 10.94 1.87
C SER A 542 -14.42 10.67 0.38
N LEU A 543 -13.21 10.34 -0.05
CA LEU A 543 -12.84 10.09 -1.44
C LEU A 543 -12.34 8.65 -1.63
N LYS A 544 -12.67 8.09 -2.79
CA LYS A 544 -12.06 6.87 -3.31
C LYS A 544 -10.97 7.21 -4.31
N LEU A 545 -10.02 6.31 -4.51
CA LEU A 545 -9.00 6.39 -5.56
C LEU A 545 -9.65 6.84 -6.89
N GLY A 546 -9.07 7.87 -7.52
CA GLY A 546 -9.53 8.42 -8.79
C GLY A 546 -10.74 9.36 -8.70
N ASN A 547 -11.33 9.60 -7.53
CA ASN A 547 -12.33 10.66 -7.36
C ASN A 547 -11.70 12.02 -7.64
N LYS A 548 -12.44 12.90 -8.33
CA LYS A 548 -11.99 14.22 -8.75
C LYS A 548 -12.62 15.31 -7.88
N VAL A 549 -11.84 16.30 -7.51
CA VAL A 549 -12.30 17.49 -6.78
C VAL A 549 -11.81 18.74 -7.52
N ASP A 550 -12.71 19.70 -7.70
CA ASP A 550 -12.43 20.94 -8.42
C ASP A 550 -13.12 22.14 -7.77
N VAL A 551 -12.58 23.33 -8.04
CA VAL A 551 -13.17 24.61 -7.66
C VAL A 551 -13.80 25.24 -8.90
N TYR A 552 -15.10 25.51 -8.83
CA TYR A 552 -15.90 25.97 -9.96
C TYR A 552 -16.49 27.36 -9.72
N LEU A 553 -16.16 28.32 -10.59
CA LEU A 553 -16.78 29.64 -10.61
C LEU A 553 -18.16 29.54 -11.25
N ALA A 554 -19.22 29.80 -10.48
CA ALA A 554 -20.59 29.76 -10.97
C ALA A 554 -21.00 31.06 -11.66
N PHE A 555 -20.59 32.20 -11.10
CA PHE A 555 -20.74 33.54 -11.65
C PHE A 555 -19.86 34.52 -10.85
N GLY A 556 -19.58 35.68 -11.44
CA GLY A 556 -18.78 36.74 -10.83
C GLY A 556 -17.31 36.69 -11.24
N LYS A 557 -16.44 37.25 -10.39
CA LYS A 557 -15.00 37.41 -10.68
C LYS A 557 -14.16 37.10 -9.47
N VAL A 558 -13.08 36.35 -9.66
CA VAL A 558 -12.14 35.99 -8.60
C VAL A 558 -10.79 36.63 -8.87
N HIS A 559 -10.19 37.26 -7.87
CA HIS A 559 -8.85 37.85 -8.00
C HIS A 559 -7.76 36.92 -7.48
N GLY A 560 -6.64 36.88 -8.21
CA GLY A 560 -5.40 36.26 -7.78
C GLY A 560 -4.37 37.30 -7.33
N VAL A 561 -3.79 37.10 -6.15
CA VAL A 561 -2.62 37.85 -5.67
C VAL A 561 -1.67 36.84 -5.05
N HIS A 562 -0.62 36.45 -5.77
CA HIS A 562 0.47 35.63 -5.24
C HIS A 562 1.74 36.48 -5.25
N GLN A 563 2.26 36.81 -4.06
CA GLN A 563 3.47 37.61 -3.91
C GLN A 563 4.70 36.70 -3.97
N ASP A 564 5.51 36.84 -5.02
CA ASP A 564 6.88 36.34 -4.98
C ASP A 564 7.67 37.17 -3.92
N THR A 565 8.56 36.53 -3.16
CA THR A 565 9.24 37.03 -1.95
C THR A 565 10.12 38.28 -2.12
N GLN A 566 10.07 38.97 -3.25
CA GLN A 566 10.75 40.25 -3.51
C GLN A 566 9.90 41.50 -3.26
N SER A 567 8.67 41.37 -2.74
CA SER A 567 7.70 42.47 -2.65
C SER A 567 7.75 43.32 -1.36
N ILE A 568 8.72 43.09 -0.47
CA ILE A 568 8.80 43.79 0.84
C ILE A 568 9.06 45.31 0.66
N GLU A 569 9.71 45.74 -0.41
CA GLU A 569 9.99 47.17 -0.66
C GLU A 569 8.72 48.00 -0.99
N ILE A 570 7.69 47.40 -1.59
CA ILE A 570 6.45 48.13 -1.96
C ILE A 570 5.56 48.34 -0.73
N ALA A 571 5.61 47.44 0.26
CA ALA A 571 4.86 47.56 1.50
C ALA A 571 5.38 48.71 2.40
N GLU A 572 6.68 49.01 2.34
CA GLU A 572 7.27 50.16 3.03
C GLU A 572 6.88 51.51 2.39
N GLU A 573 6.71 51.54 1.07
CA GLU A 573 6.31 52.74 0.33
C GLU A 573 4.84 53.14 0.60
N PHE A 574 3.96 52.16 0.80
CA PHE A 574 2.56 52.38 1.20
C PHE A 574 2.42 52.85 2.66
N LYS A 575 3.26 52.35 3.58
CA LYS A 575 3.33 52.87 4.97
C LYS A 575 3.69 54.36 5.02
N ARG A 576 4.51 54.86 4.09
CA ARG A 576 4.88 56.29 4.02
C ARG A 576 3.73 57.20 3.56
N LYS A 577 2.68 56.68 2.93
CA LYS A 577 1.55 57.47 2.37
C LYS A 577 0.29 57.52 3.25
N GLY A 578 0.37 57.05 4.51
CA GLY A 578 -0.69 57.28 5.51
C GLY A 578 -2.00 56.49 5.30
N GLY A 579 -1.99 55.44 4.48
CA GLY A 579 -3.11 54.49 4.41
C GLY A 579 -3.11 53.52 5.60
N LEU A 580 -4.28 53.24 6.17
CA LEU A 580 -4.46 52.21 7.20
C LEU A 580 -3.93 50.84 6.72
N PRO A 581 -3.31 50.03 7.60
CA PRO A 581 -2.81 48.72 7.23
C PRO A 581 -4.00 47.80 6.94
N VAL A 582 -4.21 47.49 5.67
CA VAL A 582 -4.97 46.29 5.32
C VAL A 582 -3.97 45.15 5.47
N ASP A 583 -4.12 44.37 6.53
CA ASP A 583 -3.38 43.15 6.71
C ASP A 583 -3.42 42.36 5.39
N VAL A 584 -2.24 42.15 4.82
CA VAL A 584 -2.03 41.37 3.62
C VAL A 584 -2.31 39.92 4.01
N ILE A 585 -3.59 39.54 3.94
CA ILE A 585 -4.01 38.16 4.14
C ILE A 585 -3.59 37.40 2.88
N ILE A 586 -2.39 36.83 3.00
CA ILE A 586 -1.86 35.66 2.35
C ILE A 586 -3.00 34.78 1.82
N THR A 587 -3.28 34.84 0.52
CA THR A 587 -4.13 33.87 -0.17
C THR A 587 -3.27 32.64 -0.43
N VAL A 588 -3.08 31.82 0.59
CA VAL A 588 -2.61 30.45 0.41
C VAL A 588 -3.84 29.58 0.53
N ILE A 589 -4.22 28.94 -0.57
CA ILE A 589 -5.10 27.78 -0.51
C ILE A 589 -4.25 26.64 0.10
N VAL A 590 -4.10 26.60 1.43
CA VAL A 590 -3.38 25.53 2.12
C VAL A 590 -4.30 24.30 2.15
N PHE A 591 -4.12 23.34 1.24
CA PHE A 591 -4.73 22.01 1.40
C PHE A 591 -3.85 21.14 2.29
N THR A 592 -4.08 21.20 3.60
CA THR A 592 -3.60 20.15 4.51
C THR A 592 -4.53 18.96 4.45
N ILE A 593 -4.12 17.91 3.73
CA ILE A 593 -4.79 16.61 3.83
C ILE A 593 -4.05 15.79 4.90
N SER A 594 -4.70 15.61 6.05
CA SER A 594 -4.33 14.55 6.98
C SER A 594 -5.17 13.33 6.63
N ILE A 595 -4.51 12.25 6.21
CA ILE A 595 -5.16 10.93 6.22
C ILE A 595 -5.35 10.58 7.69
N LEU A 596 -6.61 10.52 8.14
CA LEU A 596 -6.99 9.91 9.42
C LEU A 596 -7.03 8.39 9.29
#